data_AF-A0A7C5BIN3-F1
#
_entry.id   AF-A0A7C5BIN3-F1
#
_cell.length_a   1.000
_cell.length_b   1.000
_cell.length_c   1.000
_cell.angle_alpha   90.00
_cell.angle_beta   90.00
_cell.angle_gamma   90.00
#
_symmetry.space_group_name_H-M   'P 1'
#
loop_
_entity.id
_entity.type
_entity.pdbx_description
1 polymer ?
#
loop_
_entity_poly.entity_id
_entity_poly.type
_entity_poly.pdbx_seq_one_letter_code
_entity_poly.pdbx_strand_id
1 'polypeptide(L)'
;SIDSGFATTGTAYYFNSSNSKISTIYGSTVEVWSVAQKSSSSNRSIAIFYVGHDGSNAPSISLYAKPINKTTNLASPGTNISTKGLIYLGTLYNFSYTVVPANVGVHNGTGLFELYLVNSTGTVCQSAELYLYLNVSTSLVTIGFLAVISELFAFLIPLLAIFSAYLYYAKDKTNGTMESILSRPVTRGRLITSRFLSNVVVSLIALGGGIAVIDILSSRYTGVLLPAYQVLDIIWAYFVIATAFIGLVYFVSHLTKSTGVVLGISIVFYIVLVLFWSTLSSLLLPLALGLVPGTIPYSHAYLIINAFSPIGYANIVTTYLEGNIIGVNFSTLGVSFSEILIVGIIWLIFPFAAAFTLARNRDWVASN
;
A
#
# COMPACT_ATOMS: atom_id res chain seq x y z
N SER A 1 12.22 -19.35 -11.96
CA SER A 1 10.93 -20.05 -11.99
C SER A 1 11.14 -21.43 -11.38
N ILE A 2 10.63 -21.66 -10.18
CA ILE A 2 10.50 -23.02 -9.64
C ILE A 2 9.02 -23.17 -9.34
N ASP A 3 8.43 -24.17 -9.99
CA ASP A 3 7.00 -24.38 -10.12
C ASP A 3 6.28 -24.53 -8.77
N SER A 4 5.17 -23.80 -8.67
CA SER A 4 4.14 -23.84 -7.64
C SER A 4 3.29 -25.12 -7.76
N GLY A 5 3.91 -26.27 -7.52
CA GLY A 5 3.37 -27.57 -7.91
C GLY A 5 3.30 -28.63 -6.83
N PHE A 6 2.91 -28.32 -5.59
CA PHE A 6 2.51 -29.35 -4.60
C PHE A 6 1.32 -28.87 -3.76
N ALA A 7 0.14 -28.88 -4.39
CA ALA A 7 -1.13 -28.75 -3.70
C ALA A 7 -1.82 -30.11 -3.68
N THR A 8 -1.70 -30.82 -2.56
CA THR A 8 -2.64 -31.89 -2.20
C THR A 8 -3.48 -31.41 -1.02
N THR A 9 -4.79 -31.32 -1.28
CA THR A 9 -5.88 -31.01 -0.33
C THR A 9 -5.83 -29.64 0.38
N GLY A 10 -6.50 -28.65 -0.22
CA GLY A 10 -7.31 -27.65 0.49
C GLY A 10 -6.62 -26.53 1.27
N THR A 11 -5.29 -26.48 1.34
CA THR A 11 -4.57 -25.44 2.11
C THR A 11 -3.53 -24.77 1.22
N ALA A 12 -3.73 -23.48 0.92
CA ALA A 12 -2.76 -22.68 0.17
C ALA A 12 -1.62 -22.26 1.11
N TYR A 13 -0.40 -22.58 0.71
CA TYR A 13 0.83 -22.28 1.46
C TYR A 13 1.62 -21.21 0.69
N TYR A 14 1.99 -20.12 1.38
CA TYR A 14 2.86 -19.09 0.82
C TYR A 14 4.26 -19.24 1.40
N PHE A 15 5.24 -19.52 0.54
CA PHE A 15 6.65 -19.64 0.93
C PHE A 15 7.29 -18.25 1.02
N ASN A 16 7.95 -17.95 2.13
CA ASN A 16 8.75 -16.72 2.27
C ASN A 16 10.18 -16.97 1.77
N SER A 17 10.79 -15.99 1.09
CA SER A 17 12.07 -16.12 0.36
C SER A 17 13.33 -16.27 1.23
N SER A 18 13.18 -16.40 2.55
CA SER A 18 14.27 -16.68 3.49
C SER A 18 14.60 -18.18 3.47
N ASN A 19 15.21 -18.62 2.37
CA ASN A 19 15.65 -19.99 2.18
C ASN A 19 16.97 -20.21 2.93
N SER A 20 16.98 -21.02 3.98
CA SER A 20 18.21 -21.70 4.40
C SER A 20 18.31 -23.01 3.61
N LYS A 21 19.12 -22.97 2.56
CA LYS A 21 19.48 -24.14 1.76
C LYS A 21 20.77 -24.76 2.33
N ILE A 22 20.86 -26.10 2.22
CA ILE A 22 22.08 -26.94 2.20
C ILE A 22 22.73 -27.32 3.55
N SER A 23 22.70 -28.62 3.92
CA SER A 23 23.81 -29.57 3.69
C SER A 23 23.50 -30.98 4.19
N THR A 24 24.29 -31.93 3.69
CA THR A 24 24.09 -33.38 3.70
C THR A 24 24.67 -34.02 4.96
N ILE A 25 23.87 -34.78 5.71
CA ILE A 25 24.40 -35.87 6.54
C ILE A 25 23.92 -37.19 5.94
N TYR A 26 24.84 -38.13 5.72
CA TYR A 26 24.54 -39.47 5.18
C TYR A 26 23.91 -39.49 3.77
N GLY A 27 24.23 -38.53 2.89
CA GLY A 27 23.69 -38.51 1.52
C GLY A 27 22.21 -38.13 1.42
N SER A 28 21.62 -37.59 2.49
CA SER A 28 20.25 -37.07 2.52
C SER A 28 20.18 -35.54 2.45
N THR A 29 19.12 -34.99 1.86
CA THR A 29 18.91 -33.54 1.73
C THR A 29 17.72 -33.11 2.58
N VAL A 30 17.89 -32.06 3.38
CA VAL A 30 16.82 -31.45 4.17
C VAL A 30 16.70 -29.97 3.82
N GLU A 31 15.49 -29.52 3.53
CA GLU A 31 15.16 -28.10 3.32
C GLU A 31 14.08 -27.68 4.31
N VAL A 32 14.23 -26.47 4.86
CA VAL A 32 13.32 -25.92 5.85
C VAL A 32 12.88 -24.53 5.42
N TRP A 33 11.58 -24.28 5.41
CA TRP A 33 10.98 -23.00 5.05
C TRP A 33 10.03 -22.50 6.13
N SER A 34 9.93 -21.17 6.21
CA SER A 34 8.80 -20.53 6.88
C SER A 34 7.64 -20.43 5.90
N VAL A 35 6.45 -20.82 6.35
CA VAL A 35 5.25 -20.86 5.53
C VAL A 35 4.10 -20.21 6.29
N ALA A 36 3.32 -19.37 5.61
CA ALA A 36 2.08 -18.86 6.19
C ALA A 36 0.97 -19.91 6.05
N GLN A 37 0.34 -20.30 7.16
CA GLN A 37 -0.77 -21.26 7.20
C GLN A 37 -1.95 -20.67 7.96
N LYS A 38 -3.06 -20.44 7.26
CA LYS A 38 -4.27 -19.80 7.81
C LYS A 38 -4.95 -20.60 8.94
N SER A 39 -4.75 -21.92 9.00
CA SER A 39 -5.32 -22.77 10.05
C SER A 39 -4.46 -22.85 11.32
N SER A 40 -3.28 -22.25 11.33
CA SER A 40 -2.44 -22.11 12.52
C SER A 40 -2.87 -20.90 13.33
N SER A 41 -2.92 -21.02 14.66
CA SER A 41 -3.22 -19.90 15.58
C SER A 41 -2.20 -18.76 15.48
N SER A 42 -1.01 -19.02 14.93
CA SER A 42 0.03 -18.02 14.67
C SER A 42 0.06 -17.54 13.21
N ASN A 43 -0.85 -18.03 12.34
CA ASN A 43 -0.83 -17.85 10.88
C ASN A 43 0.49 -18.27 10.19
N ARG A 44 1.40 -18.92 10.93
CA ARG A 44 2.74 -19.31 10.48
C ARG A 44 3.03 -20.74 10.89
N SER A 45 3.81 -21.42 10.06
CA SER A 45 4.19 -22.82 10.20
C SER A 45 5.55 -23.03 9.55
N ILE A 46 6.17 -24.16 9.86
CA ILE A 46 7.48 -24.54 9.32
C ILE A 46 7.25 -25.69 8.38
N ALA A 47 7.58 -25.50 7.10
CA ALA A 47 7.59 -26.60 6.15
C ALA A 47 8.98 -27.23 6.14
N ILE A 48 9.02 -28.55 6.24
CA ILE A 48 10.26 -29.33 6.23
C ILE A 48 10.14 -30.36 5.11
N PHE A 49 11.13 -30.36 4.24
CA PHE A 49 11.29 -31.34 3.18
C PHE A 49 12.53 -32.19 3.43
N TYR A 50 12.40 -33.50 3.24
CA TYR A 50 13.45 -34.47 3.47
C TYR A 50 13.50 -35.46 2.30
N VAL A 51 14.72 -35.73 1.82
CA VAL A 51 15.01 -36.80 0.86
C VAL A 51 16.15 -37.63 1.40
N GLY A 52 15.88 -38.89 1.76
CA GLY A 52 16.87 -39.82 2.25
C GLY A 52 17.79 -40.34 1.15
N HIS A 53 18.88 -41.00 1.55
CA HIS A 53 19.67 -41.79 0.62
C HIS A 53 18.76 -42.82 -0.07
N ASP A 54 18.84 -42.91 -1.40
CA ASP A 54 17.99 -43.76 -2.24
C ASP A 54 16.48 -43.46 -2.19
N GLY A 55 16.09 -42.25 -1.82
CA GLY A 55 14.67 -41.84 -1.74
C GLY A 55 13.93 -42.41 -0.54
N SER A 56 14.67 -42.90 0.47
CA SER A 56 14.10 -43.34 1.74
C SER A 56 13.44 -42.18 2.51
N ASN A 57 12.39 -42.50 3.27
CA ASN A 57 11.69 -41.53 4.10
C ASN A 57 12.52 -41.14 5.33
N ALA A 58 12.20 -39.97 5.90
CA ALA A 58 12.90 -39.48 7.08
C ALA A 58 12.78 -40.42 8.29
N PRO A 59 13.87 -40.62 9.06
CA PRO A 59 13.79 -41.26 10.36
C PRO A 59 12.99 -40.39 11.35
N SER A 60 12.62 -40.96 12.50
CA SER A 60 11.94 -40.21 13.56
C SER A 60 12.85 -39.10 14.09
N ILE A 61 12.49 -37.85 13.85
CA ILE A 61 13.28 -36.67 14.22
C ILE A 61 12.41 -35.73 15.04
N SER A 62 12.95 -35.24 16.15
CA SER A 62 12.32 -34.19 16.97
C SER A 62 12.77 -32.81 16.48
N LEU A 63 11.81 -31.90 16.29
CA LEU A 63 12.05 -30.52 15.91
C LEU A 63 12.03 -29.63 17.16
N TYR A 64 13.12 -28.89 17.34
CA TYR A 64 13.27 -27.89 18.39
C TYR A 64 13.56 -26.52 17.79
N ALA A 65 13.14 -25.47 18.48
CA ALA A 65 13.45 -24.08 18.14
C ALA A 65 14.08 -23.35 19.33
N LYS A 66 15.00 -22.44 19.03
CA LYS A 66 15.61 -21.55 20.02
C LYS A 66 15.62 -20.11 19.48
N PRO A 67 15.08 -19.12 20.21
CA PRO A 67 15.18 -17.74 19.80
C PRO A 67 16.65 -17.27 19.87
N ILE A 68 17.13 -16.68 18.78
CA ILE A 68 18.47 -16.09 18.66
C ILE A 68 18.36 -14.58 18.91
N ASN A 69 19.01 -14.09 19.97
CA ASN A 69 19.11 -12.65 20.26
C ASN A 69 20.39 -12.02 19.66
N LYS A 70 21.40 -12.82 19.28
CA LYS A 70 22.65 -12.44 18.59
C LYS A 70 23.17 -13.66 17.83
N THR A 71 23.86 -13.48 16.69
CA THR A 71 24.46 -14.58 15.89
C THR A 71 25.26 -15.54 16.78
N THR A 72 24.68 -16.70 17.07
CA THR A 72 25.35 -17.81 17.75
C THR A 72 25.85 -18.78 16.69
N ASN A 73 27.02 -19.39 16.93
CA ASN A 73 27.49 -20.44 16.03
C ASN A 73 26.49 -21.60 16.05
N LEU A 74 25.96 -21.92 14.87
CA LEU A 74 25.05 -23.04 14.65
C LEU A 74 25.68 -24.33 15.19
N ALA A 75 24.90 -25.13 15.92
CA ALA A 75 25.37 -26.43 16.39
C ALA A 75 25.69 -27.32 15.17
N SER A 76 26.93 -27.76 15.04
CA SER A 76 27.33 -28.58 13.90
C SER A 76 26.61 -29.94 13.92
N PRO A 77 26.18 -30.47 12.75
CA PRO A 77 25.90 -31.88 12.54
C PRO A 77 26.68 -32.85 13.44
N GLY A 78 25.98 -33.73 14.17
CA GLY A 78 26.60 -34.74 15.03
C GLY A 78 26.94 -34.28 16.46
N THR A 79 26.69 -33.02 16.82
CA THR A 79 26.82 -32.56 18.21
C THR A 79 25.62 -32.96 19.06
N ASN A 80 25.86 -33.36 20.31
CA ASN A 80 24.79 -33.55 21.29
C ASN A 80 24.42 -32.19 21.88
N ILE A 81 23.14 -31.83 21.79
CA ILE A 81 22.63 -30.58 22.38
C ILE A 81 21.77 -30.88 23.61
N SER A 82 21.87 -30.00 24.61
CA SER A 82 20.92 -30.00 25.72
C SER A 82 19.58 -29.47 25.23
N THR A 83 18.52 -30.26 25.37
CA THR A 83 17.15 -29.83 25.03
C THR A 83 16.55 -28.86 26.06
N LYS A 84 17.26 -28.65 27.18
CA LYS A 84 16.81 -27.78 28.27
C LYS A 84 16.83 -26.31 27.80
N GLY A 85 15.66 -25.70 27.68
CA GLY A 85 15.50 -24.32 27.21
C GLY A 85 15.25 -24.20 25.70
N LEU A 86 15.12 -25.31 24.97
CA LEU A 86 14.62 -25.31 23.60
C LEU A 86 13.10 -25.46 23.60
N ILE A 87 12.45 -24.83 22.62
CA ILE A 87 11.00 -24.93 22.39
C ILE A 87 10.77 -26.16 21.51
N TYR A 88 10.10 -27.17 22.05
CA TYR A 88 9.73 -28.35 21.29
C TYR A 88 8.54 -28.05 20.36
N LEU A 89 8.73 -28.27 19.06
CA LEU A 89 7.73 -27.97 18.04
C LEU A 89 6.97 -29.22 17.56
N GLY A 90 7.53 -30.41 17.78
CA GLY A 90 6.89 -31.69 17.44
C GLY A 90 7.90 -32.76 17.02
N THR A 91 7.43 -34.00 16.91
CA THR A 91 8.21 -35.10 16.32
C THR A 91 7.65 -35.43 14.95
N LEU A 92 8.55 -35.58 14.00
CA LEU A 92 8.27 -35.88 12.61
C LEU A 92 8.60 -37.35 12.34
N TYR A 93 7.69 -38.06 11.70
CA TYR A 93 7.83 -39.48 11.39
C TYR A 93 7.58 -39.71 9.91
N ASN A 94 8.44 -40.50 9.26
CA ASN A 94 8.20 -41.07 7.92
C ASN A 94 7.72 -40.02 6.89
N PHE A 95 8.37 -38.86 6.83
CA PHE A 95 7.96 -37.73 6.01
C PHE A 95 8.94 -37.50 4.86
N SER A 96 8.40 -37.09 3.72
CA SER A 96 9.16 -36.41 2.66
C SER A 96 8.88 -34.91 2.68
N TYR A 97 7.65 -34.51 3.07
CA TYR A 97 7.24 -33.12 3.28
C TYR A 97 6.26 -33.07 4.46
N THR A 98 6.44 -32.10 5.36
CA THR A 98 5.51 -31.88 6.47
C THR A 98 5.48 -30.41 6.87
N VAL A 99 4.33 -29.96 7.38
CA VAL A 99 4.13 -28.59 7.87
C VAL A 99 3.82 -28.66 9.36
N VAL A 100 4.71 -28.10 10.18
CA VAL A 100 4.58 -28.08 11.63
C VAL A 100 4.08 -26.70 12.06
N PRO A 101 2.94 -26.61 12.77
CA PRO A 101 2.51 -25.36 13.37
C PRO A 101 3.62 -24.79 14.25
N ALA A 102 4.04 -23.56 13.95
CA ALA A 102 5.07 -22.89 14.73
C ALA A 102 4.43 -22.40 16.03
N ASN A 103 4.32 -23.27 17.04
CA ASN A 103 3.81 -22.92 18.36
C ASN A 103 4.95 -22.41 19.25
N VAL A 104 5.66 -21.39 18.75
CA VAL A 104 6.92 -20.90 19.33
C VAL A 104 6.68 -19.93 20.50
N GLY A 105 5.49 -19.97 21.10
CA GLY A 105 5.03 -19.00 22.10
C GLY A 105 4.82 -17.59 21.53
N VAL A 106 4.14 -16.73 22.29
CA VAL A 106 4.00 -15.30 21.97
C VAL A 106 5.34 -14.61 22.28
N HIS A 107 6.30 -14.72 21.37
CA HIS A 107 7.46 -13.86 21.41
C HIS A 107 7.09 -12.54 20.73
N ASN A 108 6.84 -11.51 21.55
CA ASN A 108 6.71 -10.12 21.11
C ASN A 108 8.06 -9.64 20.57
N GLY A 109 8.41 -10.01 19.34
CA GLY A 109 9.68 -9.66 18.72
C GLY A 109 9.95 -10.40 17.41
N THR A 110 10.60 -9.71 16.46
CA THR A 110 11.36 -10.33 15.37
C THR A 110 12.37 -11.28 15.99
N GLY A 111 12.17 -12.58 15.81
CA GLY A 111 13.09 -13.61 16.29
C GLY A 111 13.64 -14.35 15.10
N LEU A 112 14.95 -14.25 14.89
CA LEU A 112 15.67 -15.30 14.18
C LEU A 112 15.62 -16.53 15.10
N PHE A 113 15.19 -17.67 14.60
CA PHE A 113 15.19 -18.91 15.36
C PHE A 113 16.25 -19.83 14.81
N GLU A 114 16.98 -20.45 15.72
CA GLU A 114 17.72 -21.66 15.42
C GLU A 114 16.77 -22.83 15.51
N LEU A 115 16.56 -23.51 14.39
CA LEU A 115 15.85 -24.76 14.33
C LEU A 115 16.85 -25.89 14.43
N TYR A 116 16.58 -26.86 15.30
CA TYR A 116 17.36 -28.07 15.44
C TYR A 116 16.49 -29.29 15.13
N LEU A 117 16.97 -30.10 14.21
CA LEU A 117 16.48 -31.44 13.96
C LEU A 117 17.33 -32.40 14.77
N VAL A 118 16.72 -33.10 15.73
CA VAL A 118 17.42 -33.93 16.71
C VAL A 118 16.90 -35.36 16.63
N ASN A 119 17.79 -36.35 16.55
CA ASN A 119 17.41 -37.76 16.56
C ASN A 119 16.96 -38.23 17.96
N SER A 120 16.56 -39.50 18.06
CA SER A 120 16.18 -40.12 19.34
C SER A 120 17.31 -40.18 20.38
N THR A 121 18.57 -40.03 19.97
CA THR A 121 19.74 -40.05 20.88
C THR A 121 20.13 -38.65 21.38
N GLY A 122 19.42 -37.59 20.99
CA GLY A 122 19.73 -36.22 21.40
C GLY A 122 20.82 -35.54 20.56
N THR A 123 21.19 -36.14 19.43
CA THR A 123 22.21 -35.66 18.51
C THR A 123 21.57 -34.81 17.40
N VAL A 124 22.18 -33.66 17.11
CA VAL A 124 21.72 -32.76 16.04
C VAL A 124 21.98 -33.39 14.69
N CYS A 125 20.91 -33.71 13.98
CA CYS A 125 20.91 -34.11 12.57
C CYS A 125 21.01 -32.90 11.64
N GLN A 126 20.52 -31.74 12.03
CA GLN A 126 20.66 -30.52 11.25
C GLN A 126 20.30 -29.32 12.12
N SER A 127 20.95 -28.19 11.85
CA SER A 127 20.52 -26.89 12.35
C SER A 127 20.24 -25.95 11.18
N ALA A 128 19.25 -25.08 11.31
CA ALA A 128 18.95 -24.05 10.33
C ALA A 128 18.54 -22.76 11.04
N GLU A 129 18.98 -21.62 10.53
CA GLU A 129 18.46 -20.33 10.94
C GLU A 129 17.21 -20.02 10.11
N LEU A 130 16.11 -19.70 10.79
CA LEU A 130 14.85 -19.35 10.14
C LEU A 130 14.19 -18.16 10.85
N TYR A 131 13.78 -17.16 10.07
CA TYR A 131 12.96 -16.07 10.56
C TYR A 131 11.51 -16.53 10.69
N LEU A 132 11.12 -17.00 11.87
CA LEU A 132 9.73 -17.39 12.15
C LEU A 132 8.85 -16.15 12.37
N TYR A 133 9.42 -15.11 13.00
CA TYR A 133 8.78 -13.83 13.20
C TYR A 133 9.52 -12.75 12.42
N LEU A 134 8.89 -12.27 11.35
CA LEU A 134 9.09 -10.88 10.95
C LEU A 134 7.97 -10.13 11.65
N ASN A 135 8.27 -9.46 12.77
CA ASN A 135 7.49 -8.29 13.14
C ASN A 135 7.60 -7.36 11.94
N VAL A 136 6.57 -7.35 11.09
CA VAL A 136 6.44 -6.29 10.12
C VAL A 136 6.17 -5.07 10.97
N SER A 137 7.17 -4.20 11.14
CA SER A 137 6.97 -2.98 11.90
C SER A 137 5.82 -2.22 11.27
N THR A 138 5.09 -1.45 12.07
CA THR A 138 4.06 -0.56 11.53
C THR A 138 4.62 0.28 10.40
N SER A 139 5.88 0.75 10.50
CA SER A 139 6.56 1.47 9.42
C SER A 139 6.69 0.68 8.11
N LEU A 140 7.05 -0.61 8.15
CA LEU A 140 7.16 -1.44 6.95
C LEU A 140 5.79 -1.71 6.34
N VAL A 141 4.75 -1.92 7.16
CA VAL A 141 3.37 -2.04 6.66
C VAL A 141 2.90 -0.73 6.05
N THR A 142 3.16 0.41 6.69
CA THR A 142 2.83 1.74 6.18
C THR A 142 3.49 1.96 4.82
N ILE A 143 4.79 1.70 4.67
CA ILE A 143 5.50 1.87 3.38
C ILE A 143 4.90 0.96 2.30
N GLY A 144 4.69 -0.32 2.60
CA GLY A 144 4.10 -1.27 1.65
C GLY A 144 2.67 -0.89 1.24
N PHE A 145 1.87 -0.44 2.22
CA PHE A 145 0.50 0.03 1.99
C PHE A 145 0.49 1.29 1.12
N LEU A 146 1.34 2.26 1.43
CA LEU A 146 1.50 3.50 0.67
C LEU A 146 1.98 3.22 -0.74
N ALA A 147 2.92 2.30 -0.97
CA ALA A 147 3.37 1.95 -2.32
C ALA A 147 2.21 1.44 -3.20
N VAL A 148 1.40 0.49 -2.69
CA VAL A 148 0.27 -0.07 -3.43
C VAL A 148 -0.81 0.97 -3.70
N ILE A 149 -1.17 1.75 -2.68
CA ILE A 149 -2.18 2.79 -2.81
C ILE A 149 -1.68 3.90 -3.77
N SER A 150 -0.43 4.33 -3.65
CA SER A 150 0.13 5.42 -4.46
C SER A 150 0.27 5.08 -5.94
N GLU A 151 0.36 3.81 -6.31
CA GLU A 151 0.35 3.44 -7.73
C GLU A 151 -1.07 3.33 -8.28
N LEU A 152 -1.93 2.56 -7.60
CA LEU A 152 -3.29 2.29 -8.10
C LEU A 152 -4.22 3.49 -7.95
N PHE A 153 -4.25 4.11 -6.78
CA PHE A 153 -5.23 5.14 -6.44
C PHE A 153 -4.86 6.47 -7.11
N ALA A 154 -3.58 6.80 -7.19
CA ALA A 154 -3.09 7.94 -7.95
C ALA A 154 -3.56 7.95 -9.40
N PHE A 155 -3.59 6.78 -10.03
CA PHE A 155 -4.01 6.61 -11.41
C PHE A 155 -5.55 6.58 -11.53
N LEU A 156 -6.21 5.72 -10.76
CA LEU A 156 -7.64 5.43 -10.96
C LEU A 156 -8.56 6.53 -10.43
N ILE A 157 -8.25 7.15 -9.29
CA ILE A 157 -9.17 8.10 -8.64
C ILE A 157 -9.44 9.34 -9.49
N PRO A 158 -8.42 10.05 -10.02
CA PRO A 158 -8.66 11.17 -10.92
C PRO A 158 -9.53 10.79 -12.12
N LEU A 159 -9.29 9.61 -12.71
CA LEU A 159 -10.02 9.13 -13.87
C LEU A 159 -11.50 8.90 -13.53
N LEU A 160 -11.77 8.19 -12.43
CA LEU A 160 -13.13 7.95 -11.95
C LEU A 160 -13.85 9.24 -11.55
N ALA A 161 -13.14 10.18 -10.93
CA ALA A 161 -13.65 11.51 -10.59
C ALA A 161 -14.07 12.28 -11.85
N ILE A 162 -13.26 12.23 -12.91
CA ILE A 162 -13.57 12.85 -14.20
C ILE A 162 -14.84 12.24 -14.81
N PHE A 163 -14.91 10.90 -14.89
CA PHE A 163 -16.06 10.21 -15.46
C PHE A 163 -17.33 10.47 -14.64
N SER A 164 -17.24 10.41 -13.31
CA SER A 164 -18.37 10.69 -12.43
C SER A 164 -18.87 12.12 -12.64
N ALA A 165 -17.99 13.12 -12.58
CA ALA A 165 -18.37 14.52 -12.78
C ALA A 165 -18.93 14.79 -14.18
N TYR A 166 -18.41 14.13 -15.20
CA TYR A 166 -18.91 14.24 -16.57
C TYR A 166 -20.34 13.70 -16.68
N LEU A 167 -20.60 12.49 -16.16
CA LEU A 167 -21.91 11.85 -16.21
C LEU A 167 -22.95 12.57 -15.35
N TYR A 168 -22.57 13.03 -14.15
CA TYR A 168 -23.49 13.69 -13.20
C TYR A 168 -23.83 15.14 -13.55
N TYR A 169 -22.97 15.84 -14.29
CA TYR A 169 -23.15 17.28 -14.53
C TYR A 169 -22.83 17.70 -15.95
N ALA A 170 -21.60 17.48 -16.41
CA ALA A 170 -21.14 18.12 -17.63
C ALA A 170 -21.93 17.69 -18.88
N LYS A 171 -22.32 16.41 -18.96
CA LYS A 171 -23.13 15.87 -20.05
C LYS A 171 -24.50 16.55 -20.15
N ASP A 172 -25.21 16.66 -19.03
CA ASP A 172 -26.53 17.32 -18.99
C ASP A 172 -26.42 18.81 -19.35
N LYS A 173 -25.41 19.47 -18.82
CA LYS A 173 -25.16 20.90 -19.05
C LYS A 173 -24.85 21.18 -20.52
N THR A 174 -24.05 20.35 -21.17
CA THR A 174 -23.63 20.55 -22.57
C THR A 174 -24.70 20.12 -23.57
N ASN A 175 -25.56 19.17 -23.21
CA ASN A 175 -26.72 18.77 -24.02
C ASN A 175 -27.93 19.72 -23.91
N GLY A 176 -27.85 20.79 -23.08
CA GLY A 176 -28.94 21.73 -22.87
C GLY A 176 -30.11 21.19 -22.03
N THR A 177 -30.04 19.94 -21.54
CA THR A 177 -31.11 19.35 -20.72
C THR A 177 -31.28 20.08 -19.38
N MET A 178 -30.21 20.71 -18.91
CA MET A 178 -30.22 21.52 -17.69
C MET A 178 -31.12 22.76 -17.80
N GLU A 179 -31.37 23.28 -19.01
CA GLU A 179 -32.27 24.43 -19.24
C GLU A 179 -33.74 24.05 -19.05
N SER A 180 -34.12 22.81 -19.38
CA SER A 180 -35.48 22.31 -19.12
C SER A 180 -35.79 22.22 -17.62
N ILE A 181 -34.80 21.90 -16.80
CA ILE A 181 -34.94 21.80 -15.33
C ILE A 181 -35.08 23.19 -14.68
N LEU A 182 -34.48 24.21 -15.28
CA LEU A 182 -34.54 25.61 -14.81
C LEU A 182 -35.88 26.31 -15.09
N SER A 183 -36.84 25.62 -15.71
CA SER A 183 -38.24 26.06 -15.77
C SER A 183 -38.91 26.15 -14.38
N ARG A 184 -38.30 25.52 -13.37
CA ARG A 184 -38.69 25.60 -11.96
C ARG A 184 -37.88 26.71 -11.26
N PRO A 185 -38.40 27.37 -10.20
CA PRO A 185 -37.73 28.48 -9.52
C PRO A 185 -36.52 28.00 -8.68
N VAL A 186 -35.46 27.53 -9.35
CA VAL A 186 -34.19 27.09 -8.77
C VAL A 186 -33.06 27.85 -9.46
N THR A 187 -32.21 28.52 -8.68
CA THR A 187 -31.07 29.26 -9.23
C THR A 187 -29.99 28.29 -9.75
N ARG A 188 -29.30 28.64 -10.85
CA ARG A 188 -28.23 27.78 -11.43
C ARG A 188 -27.13 27.49 -10.41
N GLY A 189 -26.81 28.46 -9.55
CA GLY A 189 -25.89 28.32 -8.43
C GLY A 189 -26.29 27.23 -7.44
N ARG A 190 -27.57 27.10 -7.07
CA ARG A 190 -28.02 26.02 -6.17
C ARG A 190 -27.95 24.65 -6.84
N LEU A 191 -28.21 24.59 -8.14
CA LEU A 191 -28.15 23.34 -8.90
C LEU A 191 -26.71 22.83 -9.05
N ILE A 192 -25.75 23.70 -9.37
CA ILE A 192 -24.33 23.30 -9.46
C ILE A 192 -23.78 22.87 -8.09
N THR A 193 -24.07 23.62 -7.02
CA THR A 193 -23.57 23.30 -5.67
C THR A 193 -24.14 21.98 -5.16
N SER A 194 -25.43 21.72 -5.36
CA SER A 194 -26.05 20.46 -4.92
C SER A 194 -25.49 19.25 -5.66
N ARG A 195 -25.32 19.33 -6.99
CA ARG A 195 -24.71 18.25 -7.78
C ARG A 195 -23.25 18.02 -7.43
N PHE A 196 -22.48 19.11 -7.25
CA PHE A 196 -21.09 19.03 -6.82
C PHE A 196 -20.96 18.35 -5.46
N LEU A 197 -21.70 18.84 -4.45
CA LEU A 197 -21.64 18.30 -3.09
C LEU A 197 -22.08 16.83 -3.04
N SER A 198 -23.10 16.45 -3.81
CA SER A 198 -23.53 15.06 -3.92
C SER A 198 -22.40 14.17 -4.45
N ASN A 199 -21.71 14.62 -5.51
CA ASN A 199 -20.59 13.86 -6.09
C ASN A 199 -19.42 13.75 -5.10
N VAL A 200 -19.08 14.85 -4.42
CA VAL A 200 -18.01 14.88 -3.40
C VAL A 200 -18.32 13.95 -2.23
N VAL A 201 -19.54 13.95 -1.70
CA VAL A 201 -19.94 13.07 -0.58
C VAL A 201 -19.90 11.59 -1.00
N VAL A 202 -20.41 11.27 -2.19
CA VAL A 202 -20.35 9.90 -2.72
C VAL A 202 -18.90 9.44 -2.90
N SER A 203 -18.03 10.30 -3.43
CA SER A 203 -16.59 10.01 -3.54
C SER A 203 -15.95 9.80 -2.17
N LEU A 204 -16.24 10.63 -1.17
CA LEU A 204 -15.70 10.46 0.18
C LEU A 204 -16.09 9.10 0.80
N ILE A 205 -17.36 8.71 0.67
CA ILE A 205 -17.85 7.42 1.19
C ILE A 205 -17.17 6.25 0.48
N ALA A 206 -17.07 6.32 -0.86
CA ALA A 206 -16.44 5.27 -1.66
C ALA A 206 -14.95 5.11 -1.34
N LEU A 207 -14.22 6.23 -1.24
CA LEU A 207 -12.79 6.23 -0.92
C LEU A 207 -12.52 5.81 0.52
N GLY A 208 -13.26 6.37 1.49
CA GLY A 208 -13.14 6.01 2.89
C GLY A 208 -13.42 4.54 3.13
N GLY A 209 -14.52 4.02 2.56
CA GLY A 209 -14.86 2.60 2.62
C GLY A 209 -13.81 1.71 1.95
N GLY A 210 -13.34 2.10 0.76
CA GLY A 210 -12.33 1.35 0.01
C GLY A 210 -11.00 1.23 0.78
N ILE A 211 -10.47 2.34 1.27
CA ILE A 211 -9.19 2.36 2.02
C ILE A 211 -9.33 1.59 3.33
N ALA A 212 -10.45 1.76 4.07
CA ALA A 212 -10.69 1.02 5.30
C ALA A 212 -10.75 -0.49 5.08
N VAL A 213 -11.40 -0.95 3.99
CA VAL A 213 -11.43 -2.37 3.63
C VAL A 213 -10.03 -2.89 3.29
N ILE A 214 -9.22 -2.11 2.56
CA ILE A 214 -7.85 -2.49 2.23
C ILE A 214 -6.98 -2.60 3.49
N ASP A 215 -7.10 -1.68 4.45
CA ASP A 215 -6.38 -1.73 5.73
C ASP A 215 -6.79 -2.96 6.56
N ILE A 216 -8.09 -3.24 6.66
CA ILE A 216 -8.59 -4.44 7.33
C ILE A 216 -8.03 -5.70 6.65
N LEU A 217 -8.06 -5.78 5.32
CA LEU A 217 -7.50 -6.92 4.59
C LEU A 217 -5.98 -7.02 4.79
N SER A 218 -5.25 -5.91 4.72
CA SER A 218 -3.82 -5.85 4.98
C SER A 218 -3.50 -6.40 6.37
N SER A 219 -4.23 -5.97 7.40
CA SER A 219 -4.06 -6.44 8.78
C SER A 219 -4.25 -7.95 8.94
N ARG A 220 -5.08 -8.60 8.09
CA ARG A 220 -5.24 -10.06 8.11
C ARG A 220 -3.99 -10.80 7.62
N TYR A 221 -3.25 -10.21 6.69
CA TYR A 221 -2.04 -10.81 6.12
C TYR A 221 -0.76 -10.41 6.88
N THR A 222 -0.68 -9.15 7.33
CA THR A 222 0.50 -8.61 8.01
C THR A 222 0.44 -8.78 9.53
N GLY A 223 -0.76 -8.96 10.10
CA GLY A 223 -0.99 -8.97 11.54
C GLY A 223 -0.97 -7.58 12.18
N VAL A 224 -0.85 -6.52 11.39
CA VAL A 224 -0.72 -5.13 11.87
C VAL A 224 -1.80 -4.27 11.22
N LEU A 225 -2.58 -3.59 12.06
CA LEU A 225 -3.52 -2.57 11.63
C LEU A 225 -2.81 -1.21 11.61
N LEU A 226 -3.04 -0.41 10.57
CA LEU A 226 -2.48 0.92 10.53
C LEU A 226 -3.10 1.81 11.62
N PRO A 227 -2.32 2.73 12.21
CA PRO A 227 -2.87 3.74 13.10
C PRO A 227 -3.94 4.58 12.40
N ALA A 228 -5.04 4.86 13.10
CA ALA A 228 -6.20 5.55 12.52
C ALA A 228 -5.86 6.90 11.90
N TYR A 229 -4.89 7.64 12.46
CA TYR A 229 -4.45 8.92 11.89
C TYR A 229 -3.82 8.75 10.50
N GLN A 230 -3.01 7.71 10.27
CA GLN A 230 -2.40 7.45 8.96
C GLN A 230 -3.48 7.10 7.92
N VAL A 231 -4.45 6.28 8.31
CA VAL A 231 -5.56 5.91 7.43
C VAL A 231 -6.39 7.14 7.07
N LEU A 232 -6.67 8.02 8.04
CA LEU A 232 -7.39 9.27 7.81
C LEU A 232 -6.61 10.23 6.91
N ASP A 233 -5.29 10.36 7.08
CA ASP A 233 -4.44 11.20 6.23
C ASP A 233 -4.43 10.70 4.78
N ILE A 234 -4.40 9.39 4.58
CA ILE A 234 -4.49 8.77 3.24
C ILE A 234 -5.87 9.02 2.63
N ILE A 235 -6.97 8.78 3.38
CA ILE A 235 -8.32 9.08 2.90
C ILE A 235 -8.44 10.55 2.51
N TRP A 236 -7.91 11.45 3.33
CA TRP A 236 -7.91 12.89 3.07
C TRP A 236 -7.14 13.25 1.80
N ALA A 237 -5.93 12.72 1.60
CA ALA A 237 -5.12 12.95 0.40
C ALA A 237 -5.88 12.60 -0.89
N TYR A 238 -6.44 11.39 -0.94
CA TYR A 238 -7.15 10.92 -2.12
C TYR A 238 -8.53 11.56 -2.29
N PHE A 239 -9.17 11.97 -1.20
CA PHE A 239 -10.40 12.76 -1.24
C PHE A 239 -10.17 14.15 -1.87
N VAL A 240 -9.07 14.82 -1.52
CA VAL A 240 -8.69 16.11 -2.13
C VAL A 240 -8.46 15.93 -3.63
N ILE A 241 -7.75 14.88 -4.05
CA ILE A 241 -7.53 14.57 -5.47
C ILE A 241 -8.87 14.40 -6.20
N ALA A 242 -9.76 13.55 -5.68
CA ALA A 242 -11.05 13.29 -6.31
C ALA A 242 -11.86 14.59 -6.45
N THR A 243 -11.91 15.38 -5.38
CA THR A 243 -12.68 16.64 -5.35
C THR A 243 -12.09 17.68 -6.31
N ALA A 244 -10.76 17.79 -6.38
CA ALA A 244 -10.08 18.68 -7.32
C ALA A 244 -10.43 18.33 -8.77
N PHE A 245 -10.38 17.06 -9.15
CA PHE A 245 -10.73 16.61 -10.50
C PHE A 245 -12.22 16.78 -10.81
N ILE A 246 -13.12 16.50 -9.86
CA ILE A 246 -14.55 16.81 -10.00
C ILE A 246 -14.74 18.30 -10.29
N GLY A 247 -14.10 19.17 -9.49
CA GLY A 247 -14.18 20.61 -9.66
C GLY A 247 -13.60 21.09 -10.99
N LEU A 248 -12.50 20.50 -11.46
CA LEU A 248 -11.91 20.79 -12.78
C LEU A 248 -12.87 20.44 -13.93
N VAL A 249 -13.54 19.29 -13.88
CA VAL A 249 -14.55 18.95 -14.90
C VAL A 249 -15.71 19.95 -14.89
N TYR A 250 -16.18 20.34 -13.69
CA TYR A 250 -17.22 21.36 -13.55
C TYR A 250 -16.75 22.70 -14.14
N PHE A 251 -15.50 23.09 -13.89
CA PHE A 251 -14.90 24.30 -14.45
C PHE A 251 -14.85 24.25 -15.99
N VAL A 252 -14.28 23.18 -16.57
CA VAL A 252 -14.19 22.99 -18.03
C VAL A 252 -15.57 22.95 -18.69
N SER A 253 -16.55 22.35 -18.02
CA SER A 253 -17.91 22.30 -18.53
C SER A 253 -18.52 23.69 -18.73
N HIS A 254 -18.11 24.70 -17.94
CA HIS A 254 -18.58 26.07 -18.13
C HIS A 254 -17.86 26.81 -19.26
N LEU A 255 -16.63 26.44 -19.57
CA LEU A 255 -15.85 27.03 -20.66
C LEU A 255 -16.25 26.52 -22.04
N THR A 256 -16.87 25.34 -22.11
CA THR A 256 -17.14 24.64 -23.37
C THR A 256 -18.63 24.38 -23.57
N LYS A 257 -19.02 24.20 -24.84
CA LYS A 257 -20.40 23.85 -25.24
C LYS A 257 -20.55 22.40 -25.71
N SER A 258 -19.45 21.74 -26.07
CA SER A 258 -19.45 20.39 -26.62
C SER A 258 -19.11 19.35 -25.55
N THR A 259 -19.92 18.29 -25.47
CA THR A 259 -19.73 17.13 -24.59
C THR A 259 -18.35 16.50 -24.77
N GLY A 260 -17.98 16.21 -26.03
CA GLY A 260 -16.70 15.58 -26.36
C GLY A 260 -15.50 16.45 -25.98
N VAL A 261 -15.63 17.77 -26.10
CA VAL A 261 -14.56 18.71 -25.73
C VAL A 261 -14.35 18.77 -24.22
N VAL A 262 -15.43 18.70 -23.41
CA VAL A 262 -15.28 18.63 -21.95
C VAL A 262 -14.46 17.42 -21.55
N LEU A 263 -14.83 16.25 -22.05
CA LEU A 263 -14.15 15.01 -21.71
C LEU A 263 -12.69 15.05 -22.19
N GLY A 264 -12.45 15.50 -23.43
CA GLY A 264 -11.11 15.61 -24.00
C GLY A 264 -10.19 16.52 -23.19
N ILE A 265 -10.63 17.73 -22.82
CA ILE A 265 -9.84 18.65 -21.99
C ILE A 265 -9.61 18.08 -20.59
N SER A 266 -10.61 17.41 -20.01
CA SER A 266 -10.47 16.79 -18.69
C SER A 266 -9.43 15.67 -18.71
N ILE A 267 -9.37 14.88 -19.79
CA ILE A 267 -8.33 13.86 -20.00
C ILE A 267 -6.96 14.51 -20.20
N VAL A 268 -6.86 15.64 -20.89
CA VAL A 268 -5.59 16.39 -21.00
C VAL A 268 -5.12 16.86 -19.63
N PHE A 269 -6.02 17.39 -18.77
CA PHE A 269 -5.66 17.72 -17.39
C PHE A 269 -5.20 16.51 -16.61
N TYR A 270 -5.87 15.36 -16.75
CA TYR A 270 -5.41 14.12 -16.15
C TYR A 270 -4.00 13.75 -16.60
N ILE A 271 -3.73 13.76 -17.90
CA ILE A 271 -2.42 13.41 -18.46
C ILE A 271 -1.34 14.33 -17.91
N VAL A 272 -1.56 15.65 -17.89
CA VAL A 272 -0.56 16.62 -17.43
C VAL A 272 -0.38 16.58 -15.91
N LEU A 273 -1.49 16.66 -15.17
CA LEU A 273 -1.46 16.82 -13.71
C LEU A 273 -1.26 15.50 -12.97
N VAL A 274 -1.49 14.34 -13.59
CA VAL A 274 -1.30 13.03 -12.94
C VAL A 274 -0.10 12.31 -13.55
N LEU A 275 -0.17 11.97 -14.85
CA LEU A 275 0.82 11.10 -15.47
C LEU A 275 2.19 11.78 -15.63
N PHE A 276 2.20 13.02 -16.12
CA PHE A 276 3.44 13.73 -16.37
C PHE A 276 3.91 14.56 -15.19
N TRP A 277 3.07 14.86 -14.20
CA TRP A 277 3.44 15.80 -13.13
C TRP A 277 4.64 15.33 -12.31
N SER A 278 4.65 14.07 -11.89
CA SER A 278 5.76 13.51 -11.12
C SER A 278 7.07 13.57 -11.92
N THR A 279 7.04 13.20 -13.20
CA THR A 279 8.19 13.27 -14.13
C THR A 279 8.64 14.70 -14.39
N LEU A 280 7.69 15.62 -14.58
CA LEU A 280 7.98 17.04 -14.74
C LEU A 280 8.64 17.59 -13.49
N SER A 281 8.09 17.33 -12.30
CA SER A 281 8.64 17.83 -11.05
C SER A 281 10.06 17.30 -10.77
N SER A 282 10.34 16.03 -11.07
CA SER A 282 11.64 15.42 -10.82
C SER A 282 12.71 15.85 -11.84
N LEU A 283 12.33 16.11 -13.10
CA LEU A 283 13.24 16.57 -14.15
C LEU A 283 13.45 18.09 -14.18
N LEU A 284 12.41 18.89 -13.89
CA LEU A 284 12.49 20.35 -13.94
C LEU A 284 13.44 20.90 -12.89
N LEU A 285 13.45 20.35 -11.67
CA LEU A 285 14.27 20.87 -10.58
C LEU A 285 15.78 20.78 -10.84
N PRO A 286 16.34 19.63 -11.26
CA PRO A 286 17.76 19.55 -11.58
C PRO A 286 18.10 20.28 -12.87
N LEU A 287 17.25 20.17 -13.90
CA LEU A 287 17.58 20.70 -15.22
C LEU A 287 17.42 22.22 -15.33
N ALA A 288 16.34 22.78 -14.77
CA ALA A 288 16.04 24.20 -14.90
C ALA A 288 16.63 25.03 -13.76
N LEU A 289 16.70 24.49 -12.53
CA LEU A 289 17.17 25.22 -11.36
C LEU A 289 18.56 24.76 -10.86
N GLY A 290 19.15 23.73 -11.48
CA GLY A 290 20.46 23.21 -11.07
C GLY A 290 20.45 22.55 -9.69
N LEU A 291 19.27 22.17 -9.17
CA LEU A 291 19.14 21.61 -7.83
C LEU A 291 19.47 20.13 -7.79
N VAL A 292 20.37 19.73 -6.91
CA VAL A 292 20.82 18.34 -6.78
C VAL A 292 19.83 17.53 -5.92
N PRO A 293 19.29 16.39 -6.42
CA PRO A 293 18.45 15.51 -5.63
C PRO A 293 19.12 15.06 -4.31
N GLY A 294 18.34 14.93 -3.24
CA GLY A 294 18.85 14.58 -1.91
C GLY A 294 19.44 15.74 -1.12
N THR A 295 19.34 16.98 -1.63
CA THR A 295 19.67 18.19 -0.88
C THR A 295 18.41 18.84 -0.28
N ILE A 296 18.59 19.61 0.80
CA ILE A 296 17.50 20.37 1.43
C ILE A 296 16.83 21.34 0.43
N PRO A 297 17.57 22.16 -0.36
CA PRO A 297 16.95 23.07 -1.32
C PRO A 297 16.13 22.34 -2.40
N TYR A 298 16.60 21.19 -2.88
CA TYR A 298 15.83 20.36 -3.83
C TYR A 298 14.51 19.90 -3.21
N SER A 299 14.54 19.40 -1.98
CA SER A 299 13.37 18.87 -1.29
C SER A 299 12.32 19.96 -1.04
N HIS A 300 12.74 21.17 -0.66
CA HIS A 300 11.83 22.33 -0.58
C HIS A 300 11.19 22.67 -1.91
N ALA A 301 11.99 22.76 -2.98
CA ALA A 301 11.48 23.09 -4.31
C ALA A 301 10.53 21.98 -4.82
N TYR A 302 10.82 20.71 -4.50
CA TYR A 302 9.97 19.57 -4.80
C TYR A 302 8.61 19.67 -4.12
N LEU A 303 8.55 20.01 -2.84
CA LEU A 303 7.29 20.24 -2.12
C LEU A 303 6.49 21.38 -2.73
N ILE A 304 7.14 22.50 -3.06
CA ILE A 304 6.48 23.67 -3.67
C ILE A 304 5.88 23.31 -5.03
N ILE A 305 6.64 22.65 -5.91
CA ILE A 305 6.11 22.23 -7.22
C ILE A 305 4.95 21.25 -7.04
N ASN A 306 5.07 20.28 -6.13
CA ASN A 306 4.00 19.31 -5.90
C ASN A 306 2.72 19.95 -5.34
N ALA A 307 2.80 21.11 -4.67
CA ALA A 307 1.60 21.83 -4.23
C ALA A 307 0.74 22.35 -5.40
N PHE A 308 1.30 22.50 -6.61
CA PHE A 308 0.60 22.98 -7.81
C PHE A 308 -0.13 21.88 -8.61
N SER A 309 -0.21 20.65 -8.11
CA SER A 309 -1.04 19.60 -8.71
C SER A 309 -1.79 18.79 -7.66
N PRO A 310 -3.02 18.32 -7.95
CA PRO A 310 -3.73 17.40 -7.06
C PRO A 310 -2.94 16.12 -6.77
N ILE A 311 -2.23 15.54 -7.76
CA ILE A 311 -1.41 14.35 -7.47
C ILE A 311 -0.19 14.70 -6.62
N GLY A 312 0.38 15.88 -6.86
CA GLY A 312 1.52 16.35 -6.09
C GLY A 312 1.14 16.55 -4.63
N TYR A 313 -0.08 17.02 -4.34
CA TYR A 313 -0.60 17.05 -2.98
C TYR A 313 -0.57 15.67 -2.30
N ALA A 314 -1.00 14.62 -3.01
CA ALA A 314 -0.95 13.26 -2.49
C ALA A 314 0.49 12.83 -2.18
N ASN A 315 1.44 13.13 -3.07
CA ASN A 315 2.86 12.85 -2.86
C ASN A 315 3.42 13.58 -1.62
N ILE A 316 2.94 14.80 -1.34
CA ILE A 316 3.33 15.54 -0.13
C ILE A 316 2.83 14.80 1.13
N VAL A 317 1.59 14.31 1.12
CA VAL A 317 1.04 13.56 2.26
C VAL A 317 1.75 12.21 2.44
N THR A 318 2.03 11.48 1.36
CA THR A 318 2.72 10.18 1.46
C THR A 318 4.15 10.34 1.97
N THR A 319 4.89 11.33 1.46
CA THR A 319 6.26 11.62 1.95
C THR A 319 6.29 12.13 3.38
N TYR A 320 5.26 12.87 3.82
CA TYR A 320 5.08 13.23 5.22
C TYR A 320 4.89 12.00 6.12
N LEU A 321 4.05 11.04 5.69
CA LEU A 321 3.80 9.78 6.41
C LEU A 321 5.02 8.85 6.42
N GLU A 322 5.80 8.82 5.34
CA GLU A 322 7.07 8.08 5.25
C GLU A 322 8.18 8.72 6.10
N GLY A 323 8.09 10.03 6.37
CA GLY A 323 9.08 10.79 7.12
C GLY A 323 10.36 11.09 6.33
N ASN A 324 10.40 10.77 5.04
CA ASN A 324 11.55 10.95 4.17
C ASN A 324 11.13 11.51 2.80
N ILE A 325 11.93 12.42 2.27
CA ILE A 325 11.83 12.89 0.87
C ILE A 325 13.20 12.71 0.24
N ILE A 326 13.33 11.72 -0.64
CA ILE A 326 14.49 11.54 -1.53
C ILE A 326 15.81 11.58 -0.73
N GLY A 327 15.84 10.87 0.41
CA GLY A 327 17.03 10.76 1.27
C GLY A 327 17.17 11.88 2.31
N VAL A 328 16.28 12.86 2.35
CA VAL A 328 16.25 13.93 3.37
C VAL A 328 15.11 13.65 4.37
N ASN A 329 15.39 13.78 5.67
CA ASN A 329 14.36 13.63 6.71
C ASN A 329 13.36 14.79 6.63
N PHE A 330 12.06 14.47 6.55
CA PHE A 330 11.00 15.48 6.40
C PHE A 330 11.01 16.53 7.51
N SER A 331 11.35 16.13 8.75
CA SER A 331 11.44 17.03 9.91
C SER A 331 12.44 18.17 9.76
N THR A 332 13.43 18.03 8.87
CA THR A 332 14.46 19.06 8.61
C THR A 332 13.98 20.17 7.66
N LEU A 333 12.87 19.94 6.96
CA LEU A 333 12.32 20.90 5.99
C LEU A 333 11.46 21.99 6.64
N GLY A 334 11.19 21.90 7.94
CA GLY A 334 10.36 22.90 8.64
C GLY A 334 8.92 23.01 8.16
N VAL A 335 8.45 22.07 7.33
CA VAL A 335 7.07 22.05 6.83
C VAL A 335 6.17 21.44 7.89
N SER A 336 5.19 22.23 8.31
CA SER A 336 4.18 21.85 9.28
C SER A 336 3.02 21.12 8.63
N PHE A 337 2.37 20.25 9.40
CA PHE A 337 1.14 19.58 8.95
C PHE A 337 0.03 20.58 8.56
N SER A 338 -0.01 21.74 9.22
CA SER A 338 -0.96 22.81 8.91
C SER A 338 -0.81 23.36 7.49
N GLU A 339 0.42 23.50 6.99
CA GLU A 339 0.67 23.95 5.61
C GLU A 339 0.18 22.92 4.58
N ILE A 340 0.40 21.64 4.87
CA ILE A 340 -0.12 20.54 4.04
C ILE A 340 -1.65 20.61 4.00
N LEU A 341 -2.31 20.79 5.13
CA LEU A 341 -3.77 20.94 5.16
C LEU A 341 -4.27 22.15 4.35
N ILE A 342 -3.59 23.29 4.42
CA ILE A 342 -3.95 24.49 3.66
C ILE A 342 -3.90 24.20 2.15
N VAL A 343 -2.83 23.55 1.67
CA VAL A 343 -2.72 23.16 0.25
C VAL A 343 -3.88 22.24 -0.17
N GLY A 344 -4.24 21.28 0.68
CA GLY A 344 -5.38 20.40 0.44
C GLY A 344 -6.71 21.14 0.35
N ILE A 345 -6.95 22.08 1.26
CA ILE A 345 -8.16 22.92 1.28
C ILE A 345 -8.23 23.82 0.04
N ILE A 346 -7.10 24.38 -0.40
CA ILE A 346 -7.03 25.18 -1.63
C ILE A 346 -7.48 24.34 -2.82
N TRP A 347 -6.98 23.12 -2.98
CA TRP A 347 -7.38 22.23 -4.08
C TRP A 347 -8.84 21.77 -4.01
N LEU A 348 -9.38 21.63 -2.80
CA LEU A 348 -10.78 21.28 -2.59
C LEU A 348 -11.71 22.42 -3.07
N ILE A 349 -11.37 23.66 -2.75
CA ILE A 349 -12.24 24.82 -2.99
C ILE A 349 -12.01 25.45 -4.36
N PHE A 350 -10.76 25.60 -4.79
CA PHE A 350 -10.38 26.46 -5.91
C PHE A 350 -11.05 26.08 -7.24
N PRO A 351 -11.00 24.81 -7.71
CA PRO A 351 -11.60 24.46 -8.99
C PRO A 351 -13.13 24.64 -9.00
N PHE A 352 -13.79 24.33 -7.88
CA PHE A 352 -15.23 24.53 -7.73
C PHE A 352 -15.61 26.01 -7.67
N ALA A 353 -14.87 26.82 -6.90
CA ALA A 353 -15.10 28.25 -6.83
C ALA A 353 -14.96 28.91 -8.21
N ALA A 354 -13.96 28.51 -9.00
CA ALA A 354 -13.80 28.96 -10.38
C ALA A 354 -14.97 28.54 -11.28
N ALA A 355 -15.50 27.32 -11.13
CA ALA A 355 -16.69 26.88 -11.84
C ALA A 355 -17.95 27.68 -11.44
N PHE A 356 -18.11 27.93 -10.14
CA PHE A 356 -19.26 28.62 -9.58
C PHE A 356 -19.34 30.09 -10.01
N THR A 357 -18.21 30.81 -10.03
CA THR A 357 -18.16 32.21 -10.49
C THR A 357 -18.54 32.32 -11.96
N LEU A 358 -18.05 31.41 -12.82
CA LEU A 358 -18.42 31.35 -14.23
C LEU A 358 -19.90 31.01 -14.43
N ALA A 359 -20.46 30.12 -13.62
CA ALA A 359 -21.89 29.80 -13.66
C ALA A 359 -22.75 31.02 -13.34
N ARG A 360 -22.41 31.74 -12.27
CA ARG A 360 -23.15 32.93 -11.80
C ARG A 360 -23.10 34.08 -12.81
N ASN A 361 -21.95 34.36 -13.40
CA ASN A 361 -21.80 35.50 -14.33
C ASN A 361 -22.64 35.33 -15.60
N ARG A 362 -22.95 34.09 -16.00
CA ARG A 362 -23.80 33.81 -17.18
C ARG A 362 -25.30 33.96 -16.90
N ASP A 363 -25.71 33.99 -15.63
CA ASP A 363 -27.11 34.27 -15.26
C ASP A 363 -27.44 35.75 -15.47
N TRP A 364 -26.50 36.66 -15.21
CA TRP A 364 -26.70 38.10 -15.33
C TRP A 364 -26.89 38.57 -16.79
N VAL A 365 -26.24 37.90 -17.75
CA VAL A 365 -26.33 38.25 -19.17
C VAL A 365 -27.63 37.76 -19.82
N ALA A 366 -28.32 36.78 -19.22
CA ALA A 366 -29.58 36.25 -19.76
C ALA A 366 -30.84 36.96 -19.21
N SER A 367 -30.69 37.78 -18.15
CA SER A 367 -31.78 38.54 -17.54
C SER A 367 -31.84 40.02 -17.96
N ASN A 368 -30.85 40.48 -18.73
CA ASN A 368 -30.83 41.77 -19.43
C ASN A 368 -30.92 41.50 -20.93
#